data_AF-F0IMK2-F1
#
_entry.id   AF-F0IMK2-F1
#
_cell.length_a   1.000
_cell.length_b   1.000
_cell.length_c   1.000
_cell.angle_alpha   90.00
_cell.angle_beta   90.00
_cell.angle_gamma   90.00
#
_symmetry.space_group_name_H-M   'P 1'
#
loop_
_entity.id
_entity.type
_entity.pdbx_description
1 polymer ?
#
loop_
_entity_poly.entity_id
_entity_poly.type
_entity_poly.pdbx_seq_one_letter_code
_entity_poly.pdbx_strand_id
1 'polypeptide(L)'
;MSKIASKRVSNYELFFDLSFVLAISQMTSAIHIEPLNWQQIVVFITINIFMINIWSTEAYYYNKYGDSRMIDIYSVIFLMLWIGNLALNINFDLEVLANNQLTVIAFNCFLILAYLTIALQYYLKGRKLGFNRVMKFHISFLLIYSIALLPLATTLIPFSLSVFPVYYLPLILPLFFRK
;
A
#
# COMPACT_ATOMS: atom_id res chain seq x y z
N MET A 1 11.06 2.29 36.65
CA MET A 1 10.24 1.71 35.57
C MET A 1 9.43 2.84 34.94
N SER A 2 9.67 3.21 33.68
CA SER A 2 8.83 4.20 33.00
C SER A 2 7.43 3.61 32.87
N LYS A 3 6.39 4.37 33.21
CA LYS A 3 5.00 3.97 32.98
C LYS A 3 4.83 3.75 31.47
N ILE A 4 4.62 2.51 31.07
CA ILE A 4 4.17 2.17 29.72
C ILE A 4 2.72 2.67 29.64
N ALA A 5 2.53 3.94 29.30
CA ALA A 5 1.23 4.49 29.02
C ALA A 5 0.84 4.04 27.61
N SER A 6 -0.21 3.21 27.49
CA SER A 6 -0.73 2.81 26.18
C SER A 6 -1.19 4.07 25.43
N LYS A 7 -0.66 4.27 24.22
CA LYS A 7 -1.19 5.29 23.31
C LYS A 7 -2.68 5.03 23.12
N ARG A 8 -3.54 6.04 23.30
CA ARG A 8 -4.95 5.91 22.94
C ARG A 8 -5.04 5.80 21.42
N VAL A 9 -5.60 4.69 20.94
CA VAL A 9 -5.88 4.46 19.52
C VAL A 9 -6.90 5.50 19.07
N SER A 10 -6.64 6.15 17.94
CA SER A 10 -7.56 7.17 17.41
C SER A 10 -8.72 6.50 16.66
N ASN A 11 -9.91 7.11 16.66
CA ASN A 11 -11.05 6.58 15.90
C ASN A 11 -10.75 6.49 14.39
N TYR A 12 -9.87 7.34 13.86
CA TYR A 12 -9.47 7.33 12.45
C TYR A 12 -8.51 6.18 12.13
N GLU A 13 -7.66 5.79 13.09
CA GLU A 13 -6.79 4.61 13.00
C GLU A 13 -7.66 3.36 12.92
N LEU A 14 -8.68 3.26 13.78
CA LEU A 14 -9.67 2.18 13.74
C LEU A 14 -10.48 2.16 12.44
N PHE A 15 -10.87 3.33 11.93
CA PHE A 15 -11.61 3.41 10.68
C PHE A 15 -10.75 3.00 9.47
N PHE A 16 -9.44 3.30 9.52
CA PHE A 16 -8.49 2.85 8.51
C PHE A 16 -8.35 1.33 8.53
N ASP A 17 -8.19 0.74 9.71
CA ASP A 17 -8.14 -0.72 9.85
C ASP A 17 -9.42 -1.37 9.32
N LEU A 18 -10.60 -0.80 9.60
CA LEU A 18 -11.87 -1.31 9.09
C LEU A 18 -11.93 -1.26 7.56
N SER A 19 -11.61 -0.12 6.95
CA SER A 19 -11.62 0.02 5.49
C SER A 19 -10.61 -0.89 4.81
N PHE A 20 -9.46 -1.11 5.43
CA PHE A 20 -8.47 -2.08 4.98
C PHE A 20 -8.96 -3.53 5.07
N VAL A 21 -9.62 -3.92 6.17
CA VAL A 21 -10.23 -5.25 6.32
C VAL A 21 -11.34 -5.47 5.27
N LEU A 22 -12.15 -4.45 4.98
CA LEU A 22 -13.15 -4.51 3.91
C LEU A 22 -12.52 -4.64 2.53
N ALA A 23 -11.37 -4.00 2.28
CA ALA A 23 -10.64 -4.15 1.04
C ALA A 23 -10.05 -5.56 0.87
N ILE A 24 -9.48 -6.14 1.94
CA ILE A 24 -8.97 -7.51 1.92
C ILE A 24 -10.10 -8.54 1.81
N SER A 25 -11.27 -8.31 2.42
CA SER A 25 -12.37 -9.28 2.35
C SER A 25 -12.87 -9.52 0.92
N GLN A 26 -12.73 -8.52 0.04
CA GLN A 26 -12.97 -8.70 -1.41
C GLN A 26 -12.03 -9.73 -2.03
N MET A 27 -10.81 -9.86 -1.52
CA MET A 27 -9.85 -10.87 -2.00
C MET A 27 -10.28 -12.30 -1.66
N THR A 28 -11.12 -12.50 -0.65
CA THR A 28 -11.65 -13.84 -0.32
C THR A 28 -12.62 -14.35 -1.40
N SER A 29 -13.30 -13.44 -2.11
CA SER A 29 -14.17 -13.81 -3.24
C SER A 29 -13.39 -14.43 -4.40
N ALA A 30 -12.10 -14.09 -4.54
CA ALA A 30 -11.18 -14.61 -5.55
C ALA A 30 -10.96 -16.12 -5.49
N ILE A 31 -11.08 -16.69 -4.30
CA ILE A 31 -10.81 -18.13 -4.05
C ILE A 31 -11.90 -19.00 -4.69
N HIS A 32 -13.03 -18.41 -5.12
CA HIS A 32 -14.13 -19.11 -5.78
C HIS A 32 -13.96 -19.25 -7.30
N ILE A 33 -12.82 -18.83 -7.87
CA ILE A 33 -12.52 -19.01 -9.31
C ILE A 33 -12.04 -20.45 -9.52
N GLU A 34 -12.94 -21.34 -9.93
CA GLU A 34 -12.59 -22.69 -10.39
C GLU A 34 -12.42 -22.70 -11.93
N PRO A 35 -11.41 -23.42 -12.48
CA PRO A 35 -10.39 -24.22 -11.80
C PRO A 35 -9.21 -23.38 -11.28
N LEU A 36 -8.70 -23.76 -10.10
CA LEU A 36 -7.62 -23.07 -9.40
C LEU A 36 -6.26 -23.36 -10.05
N ASN A 37 -5.72 -22.38 -10.78
CA ASN A 37 -4.42 -22.48 -11.46
C ASN A 37 -3.28 -22.00 -10.54
N TRP A 38 -2.10 -22.63 -10.59
CA TRP A 38 -0.90 -22.21 -9.84
C TRP A 38 -0.57 -20.72 -10.04
N GLN A 39 -0.79 -20.21 -11.24
CA GLN A 39 -0.58 -18.79 -11.55
C GLN A 39 -1.50 -17.85 -10.75
N GLN A 40 -2.76 -18.23 -10.53
CA GLN A 40 -3.72 -17.45 -9.75
C GLN A 40 -3.33 -17.44 -8.26
N ILE A 41 -2.75 -18.52 -7.75
CA ILE A 41 -2.18 -18.58 -6.38
C ILE A 41 -1.05 -17.56 -6.23
N VAL A 42 -0.15 -17.46 -7.22
CA VAL A 42 0.95 -16.48 -7.19
C VAL A 42 0.41 -15.05 -7.20
N VAL A 43 -0.59 -14.76 -8.04
CA VAL A 43 -1.28 -13.45 -8.06
C VAL A 43 -1.89 -13.16 -6.69
N PHE A 44 -2.62 -14.11 -6.11
CA PHE A 44 -3.24 -13.98 -4.80
C PHE A 44 -2.22 -13.67 -3.70
N ILE A 45 -1.11 -14.40 -3.64
CA ILE A 45 -0.03 -14.16 -2.66
C ILE A 45 0.58 -12.76 -2.87
N THR A 46 0.81 -12.37 -4.13
CA THR A 46 1.34 -11.04 -4.48
C THR A 46 0.44 -9.93 -3.97
N ILE A 47 -0.87 -10.09 -4.16
CA ILE A 47 -1.87 -9.11 -3.72
C ILE A 47 -1.88 -8.96 -2.21
N ASN A 48 -1.85 -10.07 -1.48
CA ASN A 48 -1.79 -10.04 -0.02
C ASN A 48 -0.53 -9.33 0.48
N ILE A 49 0.63 -9.58 -0.15
CA ILE A 49 1.90 -9.00 0.26
C ILE A 49 1.88 -7.47 0.18
N PHE A 50 1.48 -6.89 -0.94
CA PHE A 50 1.47 -5.43 -1.02
C PHE A 50 0.35 -4.81 -0.19
N MET A 51 -0.80 -5.47 -0.03
CA MET A 51 -1.87 -4.98 0.85
C MET A 51 -1.36 -4.87 2.29
N ILE A 52 -0.77 -5.95 2.80
CA ILE A 52 -0.14 -5.97 4.13
C ILE A 52 0.96 -4.92 4.23
N ASN A 53 1.72 -4.67 3.16
CA ASN A 53 2.75 -3.65 3.16
C ASN A 53 2.19 -2.22 3.33
N ILE A 54 1.10 -1.87 2.63
CA ILE A 54 0.40 -0.59 2.79
C ILE A 54 -0.05 -0.43 4.23
N TRP A 55 -0.78 -1.43 4.75
CA TRP A 55 -1.29 -1.39 6.13
C TRP A 55 -0.18 -1.30 7.15
N SER A 56 0.88 -2.12 7.02
CA SER A 56 2.00 -2.11 7.95
C SER A 56 2.73 -0.76 7.96
N THR A 57 2.86 -0.11 6.81
CA THR A 57 3.52 1.20 6.72
C THR A 57 2.69 2.28 7.39
N GLU A 58 1.37 2.25 7.17
CA GLU A 58 0.44 3.20 7.78
C GLU A 58 0.30 3.00 9.29
N ALA A 59 0.15 1.75 9.73
CA ALA A 59 0.11 1.39 11.14
C ALA A 59 1.40 1.84 11.86
N TYR A 60 2.57 1.71 11.22
CA TYR A 60 3.81 2.23 11.79
C TYR A 60 3.82 3.76 11.88
N TYR A 61 3.35 4.46 10.86
CA TYR A 61 3.20 5.92 10.89
C TYR A 61 2.34 6.36 12.08
N TYR A 62 1.16 5.77 12.24
CA TYR A 62 0.26 6.11 13.33
C TYR A 62 0.82 5.79 14.69
N ASN A 63 1.42 4.61 14.87
CA ASN A 63 1.96 4.21 16.17
C ASN A 63 3.06 5.15 16.66
N LYS A 64 3.88 5.67 15.74
CA LYS A 64 5.04 6.49 16.09
C LYS A 64 4.76 8.00 16.07
N TYR A 65 3.92 8.45 15.16
CA TYR A 65 3.71 9.86 14.87
C TYR A 65 2.26 10.32 14.98
N GLY A 66 1.29 9.40 15.05
CA GLY A 66 -0.13 9.74 15.09
C GLY A 66 -0.50 10.57 16.32
N ASP A 67 -0.88 11.82 16.10
CA ASP A 67 -1.34 12.75 17.14
C ASP A 67 -2.76 13.28 16.88
N SER A 68 -3.47 12.66 15.92
CA SER A 68 -4.85 12.99 15.52
C SER A 68 -5.06 14.46 15.10
N ARG A 69 -4.02 15.10 14.55
CA ARG A 69 -4.15 16.42 13.95
C ARG A 69 -4.90 16.35 12.61
N MET A 70 -5.47 17.47 12.18
CA MET A 70 -6.19 17.59 10.90
C MET A 70 -5.46 16.99 9.70
N ILE A 71 -4.12 17.12 9.65
CA ILE A 71 -3.29 16.54 8.57
C ILE A 71 -3.40 15.01 8.55
N ASP A 72 -3.32 14.37 9.71
CA ASP A 72 -3.40 12.91 9.83
C ASP A 72 -4.82 12.45 9.45
N ILE A 73 -5.86 13.20 9.85
CA ILE A 73 -7.26 12.89 9.54
C ILE A 73 -7.54 12.94 8.03
N TYR A 74 -7.24 14.07 7.38
CA TYR A 74 -7.56 14.24 5.95
C TYR A 74 -6.74 13.28 5.07
N SER A 75 -5.45 13.14 5.35
CA SER A 75 -4.59 12.25 4.58
C SER A 75 -5.07 10.80 4.61
N VAL A 76 -5.58 10.34 5.76
CA VAL A 76 -6.11 8.98 5.87
C VAL A 76 -7.44 8.79 5.20
N ILE A 77 -8.33 9.78 5.21
CA ILE A 77 -9.55 9.70 4.41
C ILE A 77 -9.21 9.53 2.92
N PHE A 78 -8.21 10.26 2.40
CA PHE A 78 -7.73 10.05 1.03
C PHE A 78 -7.10 8.67 0.85
N LEU A 79 -6.30 8.20 1.81
CA LEU A 79 -5.71 6.87 1.74
C LEU A 79 -6.78 5.77 1.66
N MET A 80 -7.85 5.89 2.44
CA MET A 80 -8.99 4.97 2.39
C MET A 80 -9.69 4.98 1.02
N LEU A 81 -9.85 6.16 0.41
CA LEU A 81 -10.38 6.27 -0.95
C LEU A 81 -9.53 5.49 -1.95
N TRP A 82 -8.20 5.59 -1.86
CA TRP A 82 -7.29 4.85 -2.72
C TRP A 82 -7.36 3.35 -2.47
N ILE A 83 -7.38 2.91 -1.21
CA ILE A 83 -7.47 1.49 -0.85
C ILE A 83 -8.79 0.88 -1.32
N GLY A 84 -9.91 1.59 -1.17
CA GLY A 84 -11.22 1.13 -1.66
C GLY A 84 -11.24 0.98 -3.18
N ASN A 85 -10.73 1.96 -3.92
CA ASN A 85 -10.66 1.87 -5.38
C ASN A 85 -9.66 0.81 -5.86
N LEU A 86 -8.55 0.62 -5.14
CA LEU A 86 -7.60 -0.45 -5.39
C LEU A 86 -8.29 -1.81 -5.26
N ALA A 87 -9.07 -2.02 -4.19
CA ALA A 87 -9.80 -3.27 -3.95
C ALA A 87 -10.79 -3.60 -5.08
N LEU A 88 -11.45 -2.59 -5.65
CA LEU A 88 -12.37 -2.77 -6.79
C LEU A 88 -11.67 -3.14 -8.09
N ASN A 89 -10.37 -2.85 -8.23
CA ASN A 89 -9.56 -3.16 -9.41
C ASN A 89 -8.67 -4.40 -9.22
N ILE A 90 -8.86 -5.14 -8.13
CA ILE A 90 -8.19 -6.42 -7.91
C ILE A 90 -8.76 -7.46 -8.87
N ASN A 91 -7.87 -8.13 -9.60
CA ASN A 91 -8.21 -9.24 -10.45
C ASN A 91 -7.12 -10.32 -10.34
N PHE A 92 -7.53 -11.59 -10.39
CA PHE A 92 -6.67 -12.76 -10.17
C PHE A 92 -6.39 -13.54 -11.45
N ASP A 93 -7.15 -13.26 -12.52
CA ASP A 93 -7.00 -13.92 -13.81
C ASP A 93 -5.96 -13.21 -14.67
N LEU A 94 -4.84 -13.88 -14.92
CA LEU A 94 -3.74 -13.35 -15.72
C LEU A 94 -4.13 -13.03 -17.16
N GLU A 95 -5.07 -13.78 -17.76
CA GLU A 95 -5.52 -13.50 -19.12
C GLU A 95 -6.31 -12.19 -19.16
N VAL A 96 -7.15 -11.96 -18.14
CA VAL A 96 -7.87 -10.69 -18.01
C VAL A 96 -6.90 -9.56 -17.71
N LEU A 97 -5.88 -9.74 -16.86
CA LEU A 97 -4.87 -8.69 -16.61
C LEU A 97 -4.02 -8.39 -17.85
N ALA A 98 -3.66 -9.39 -18.65
CA ALA A 98 -2.87 -9.19 -19.86
C ALA A 98 -3.65 -8.46 -20.96
N ASN A 99 -4.95 -8.75 -21.08
CA ASN A 99 -5.80 -8.17 -22.13
C ASN A 99 -6.50 -6.86 -21.69
N ASN A 100 -6.76 -6.68 -20.40
CA ASN A 100 -7.42 -5.49 -19.86
C ASN A 100 -6.40 -4.53 -19.22
N GLN A 101 -5.75 -3.76 -20.08
CA GLN A 101 -4.76 -2.76 -19.66
C GLN A 101 -5.35 -1.71 -18.71
N LEU A 102 -6.63 -1.37 -18.82
CA LEU A 102 -7.27 -0.37 -17.96
C LEU A 102 -7.31 -0.80 -16.49
N THR A 103 -7.62 -2.07 -16.22
CA THR A 103 -7.62 -2.59 -14.85
C THR A 103 -6.21 -2.56 -14.26
N VAL A 104 -5.18 -2.92 -15.04
CA VAL A 104 -3.78 -2.88 -14.60
C VAL A 104 -3.32 -1.44 -14.35
N ILE A 105 -3.64 -0.51 -15.25
CA ILE A 105 -3.34 0.91 -15.09
C ILE A 105 -4.00 1.45 -13.83
N ALA A 106 -5.32 1.25 -13.68
CA ALA A 106 -6.09 1.73 -12.54
C ALA A 106 -5.52 1.17 -11.23
N PHE A 107 -5.27 -0.13 -11.19
CA PHE A 107 -4.68 -0.81 -10.04
C PHE A 107 -3.32 -0.17 -9.63
N ASN A 108 -2.39 -0.03 -10.59
CA ASN A 108 -1.08 0.56 -10.31
C ASN A 108 -1.16 2.06 -9.95
N CYS A 109 -2.08 2.81 -10.57
CA CYS A 109 -2.34 4.20 -10.22
C CYS A 109 -2.81 4.36 -8.77
N PHE A 110 -3.80 3.57 -8.34
CA PHE A 110 -4.27 3.62 -6.96
C PHE A 110 -3.21 3.17 -5.96
N LEU A 111 -2.40 2.17 -6.33
CA LEU A 111 -1.26 1.73 -5.54
C LEU A 111 -0.21 2.85 -5.36
N ILE A 112 0.14 3.56 -6.44
CA ILE A 112 1.03 4.72 -6.40
C ILE A 112 0.44 5.83 -5.53
N LEU A 113 -0.85 6.16 -5.71
CA LEU A 113 -1.55 7.19 -4.93
C LEU A 113 -1.57 6.86 -3.44
N ALA A 114 -1.74 5.60 -3.07
CA ALA A 114 -1.66 5.15 -1.68
C ALA A 114 -0.27 5.45 -1.10
N TYR A 115 0.82 5.02 -1.76
CA TYR A 115 2.18 5.28 -1.27
C TYR A 115 2.56 6.75 -1.25
N LEU A 116 2.13 7.53 -2.26
CA LEU A 116 2.35 8.98 -2.28
C LEU A 116 1.60 9.68 -1.14
N THR A 117 0.40 9.20 -0.78
CA THR A 117 -0.37 9.75 0.35
C THR A 117 0.35 9.50 1.67
N ILE A 118 0.88 8.28 1.88
CA ILE A 118 1.67 7.96 3.08
C ILE A 118 2.98 8.78 3.09
N ALA A 119 3.67 8.91 1.96
CA ALA A 119 4.88 9.73 1.86
C ALA A 119 4.59 11.21 2.19
N LEU A 120 3.45 11.72 1.73
CA LEU A 120 2.98 13.07 2.04
C LEU A 120 2.70 13.24 3.53
N GLN A 121 2.11 12.25 4.20
CA GLN A 121 1.92 12.27 5.66
C GLN A 121 3.25 12.43 6.39
N TYR A 122 4.25 11.59 6.07
CA TYR A 122 5.59 11.71 6.65
C TYR A 122 6.21 13.09 6.39
N TYR A 123 6.04 13.64 5.19
CA TYR A 123 6.56 14.95 4.84
C TYR A 123 5.89 16.08 5.63
N LEU A 124 4.56 16.10 5.67
CA LEU A 124 3.79 17.11 6.40
C LEU A 124 4.02 17.02 7.91
N LYS A 125 4.23 15.82 8.43
CA LYS A 125 4.59 15.60 9.83
C LYS A 125 6.01 16.04 10.14
N GLY A 126 6.96 15.71 9.26
CA GLY A 126 8.35 16.17 9.33
C GLY A 126 8.48 17.69 9.32
N ARG A 127 7.62 18.40 8.58
CA ARG A 127 7.52 19.87 8.63
C ARG A 127 7.13 20.42 10.00
N LYS A 128 6.33 19.69 10.79
CA LYS A 128 5.86 20.14 12.11
C LYS A 128 6.78 19.72 13.25
N LEU A 129 7.36 18.52 13.17
CA LEU A 129 8.17 17.93 14.26
C LEU A 129 9.69 18.02 14.00
N GLY A 130 10.10 18.41 12.78
CA GLY A 130 11.48 18.26 12.30
C GLY A 130 11.69 16.90 11.64
N PHE A 131 12.50 16.88 10.57
CA PHE A 131 12.77 15.66 9.80
C PHE A 131 13.79 14.75 10.49
N ASN A 132 13.34 13.59 10.96
CA ASN A 132 14.22 12.53 11.46
C ASN A 132 14.74 11.64 10.29
N ARG A 133 15.89 10.97 10.47
CA ARG A 133 16.46 9.97 9.55
C ARG A 133 15.42 8.92 9.15
N VAL A 134 14.63 8.45 10.11
CA VAL A 134 13.56 7.46 9.86
C VAL A 134 12.47 8.01 8.93
N MET A 135 12.03 9.26 9.13
CA MET A 135 11.02 9.88 8.25
C MET A 135 11.55 10.03 6.83
N LYS A 136 12.79 10.55 6.67
CA LYS A 136 13.43 10.69 5.37
C LYS A 136 13.55 9.34 4.66
N PHE A 137 13.92 8.29 5.41
CA PHE A 137 13.98 6.94 4.88
C PHE A 137 12.63 6.45 4.35
N HIS A 138 11.55 6.54 5.13
CA HIS A 138 10.22 6.12 4.66
C HIS A 138 9.74 6.95 3.47
N ILE A 139 9.98 8.26 3.46
CA ILE A 139 9.64 9.11 2.31
C ILE A 139 10.38 8.64 1.05
N SER A 140 11.71 8.52 1.12
CA SER A 140 12.51 8.08 -0.03
C SER A 140 12.12 6.68 -0.50
N PHE A 141 11.89 5.75 0.43
CA PHE A 141 11.46 4.39 0.14
C PHE A 141 10.12 4.35 -0.61
N LEU A 142 9.12 5.07 -0.10
CA LEU A 142 7.80 5.15 -0.72
C LEU A 142 7.86 5.81 -2.10
N LEU A 143 8.66 6.86 -2.26
CA LEU A 143 8.86 7.52 -3.55
C LEU A 143 9.56 6.62 -4.58
N ILE A 144 10.61 5.90 -4.18
CA ILE A 144 11.30 4.94 -5.06
C ILE A 144 10.31 3.87 -5.52
N TYR A 145 9.46 3.38 -4.62
CA TYR A 145 8.48 2.37 -4.99
C TYR A 145 7.39 2.91 -5.92
N SER A 146 6.87 4.11 -5.65
CA SER A 146 5.96 4.79 -6.57
C SER A 146 6.57 4.96 -7.97
N ILE A 147 7.85 5.32 -8.07
CA ILE A 147 8.56 5.45 -9.35
C ILE A 147 8.72 4.09 -10.04
N ALA A 148 9.03 3.03 -9.30
CA ALA A 148 9.17 1.68 -9.86
C ALA A 148 7.86 1.15 -10.47
N LEU A 149 6.70 1.62 -9.98
CA LEU A 149 5.38 1.26 -10.50
C LEU A 149 4.93 2.12 -11.69
N LEU A 150 5.56 3.28 -11.94
CA LEU A 150 5.17 4.18 -13.04
C LEU A 150 5.14 3.51 -14.42
N PRO A 151 6.13 2.68 -14.82
CA PRO A 151 6.11 2.03 -16.13
C PRO A 151 4.89 1.13 -16.37
N LEU A 152 4.30 0.60 -15.29
CA LEU A 152 3.08 -0.22 -15.34
C LEU A 152 1.82 0.62 -15.37
N ALA A 153 1.83 1.76 -14.67
CA ALA A 153 0.73 2.72 -14.68
C ALA A 153 0.63 3.48 -16.01
N THR A 154 1.73 3.64 -16.76
CA THR A 154 1.78 4.40 -18.03
C THR A 154 1.82 3.52 -19.27
N THR A 155 1.64 2.21 -19.13
CA THR A 155 1.75 1.19 -20.19
C THR A 155 3.07 1.17 -20.96
N LEU A 156 4.14 1.78 -20.42
CA LEU A 156 5.49 1.68 -20.97
C LEU A 156 5.99 0.24 -20.99
N ILE A 157 5.57 -0.55 -20.00
CA ILE A 157 5.83 -1.99 -19.93
C ILE A 157 4.48 -2.72 -19.90
N PRO A 158 4.18 -3.59 -20.88
CA PRO A 158 2.96 -4.38 -20.85
C PRO A 158 2.98 -5.36 -19.68
N PHE A 159 1.80 -5.64 -19.13
CA PHE A 159 1.67 -6.60 -18.03
C PHE A 159 2.13 -8.00 -18.48
N SER A 160 3.06 -8.58 -17.73
CA SER A 160 3.56 -9.93 -17.95
C SER A 160 4.13 -10.50 -16.66
N LEU A 161 4.38 -11.81 -16.63
CA LEU A 161 4.95 -12.50 -15.47
C LEU A 161 6.32 -11.94 -15.03
N SER A 162 7.09 -11.33 -15.94
CA SER A 162 8.39 -10.73 -15.63
C SER A 162 8.30 -9.47 -14.75
N VAL A 163 7.10 -8.89 -14.60
CA VAL A 163 6.85 -7.69 -13.82
C VAL A 163 6.65 -7.99 -12.33
N PHE A 164 6.28 -9.22 -11.98
CA PHE A 164 6.00 -9.63 -10.59
C PHE A 164 7.10 -9.24 -9.57
N PRO A 165 8.40 -9.37 -9.89
CA PRO A 165 9.48 -8.90 -9.02
C PRO A 165 9.35 -7.44 -8.56
N VAL A 166 8.76 -6.55 -9.36
CA VAL A 166 8.54 -5.14 -9.01
C VAL A 166 7.63 -5.04 -7.78
N TYR A 167 6.56 -5.84 -7.71
CA TYR A 167 5.63 -5.83 -6.58
C TYR A 167 6.25 -6.34 -5.27
N TYR A 168 7.34 -7.10 -5.33
CA TYR A 168 8.07 -7.59 -4.16
C TYR A 168 9.18 -6.66 -3.69
N LEU A 169 9.47 -5.57 -4.40
CA LEU A 169 10.44 -4.56 -3.98
C LEU A 169 10.23 -4.07 -2.54
N PRO A 170 8.99 -3.88 -2.03
CA PRO A 170 8.78 -3.43 -0.65
C PRO A 170 9.24 -4.40 0.43
N LEU A 171 9.37 -5.69 0.11
CA LEU A 171 9.92 -6.69 1.04
C LEU A 171 11.45 -6.68 1.04
N ILE A 172 12.04 -6.42 -0.13
CA ILE A 172 13.47 -6.57 -0.38
C ILE A 172 14.24 -5.30 0.01
N LEU A 173 13.75 -4.14 -0.42
CA LEU A 173 14.42 -2.86 -0.22
C LEU A 173 14.71 -2.54 1.26
N PRO A 174 13.80 -2.75 2.24
CA PRO A 174 14.10 -2.46 3.65
C PRO A 174 15.24 -3.28 4.23
N LEU A 175 15.54 -4.46 3.67
CA LEU A 175 16.66 -5.31 4.11
C LEU A 175 18.01 -4.66 3.83
N PHE A 176 18.13 -3.91 2.72
CA PHE A 176 19.37 -3.26 2.33
C PHE A 176 19.64 -1.97 3.12
N PHE A 177 18.61 -1.33 3.65
CA PHE A 177 18.71 -0.08 4.41
C PHE A 177 18.70 -0.26 5.93
N ARG A 178 18.76 -1.51 6.42
CA ARG A 178 18.88 -1.85 7.85
C ARG A 178 20.27 -1.61 8.45
N LYS A 179 21.22 -1.04 7.69
CA LYS A 179 22.58 -0.70 8.14
C LYS A 179 22.71 0.77 8.58
#